data_AF-A0A382UET6-F1
#
_entry.id   AF-A0A382UET6-F1
#
_cell.length_a   1.000
_cell.length_b   1.000
_cell.length_c   1.000
_cell.angle_alpha   90.00
_cell.angle_beta   90.00
_cell.angle_gamma   90.00
#
_symmetry.space_group_name_H-M   'P 1'
#
loop_
_entity.id
_entity.type
_entity.pdbx_description
1 polymer ?
#
loop_
_entity_poly.entity_id
_entity_poly.type
_entity_poly.pdbx_seq_one_letter_code
_entity_poly.pdbx_strand_id
1 'polypeptide(L)'
;MRFNTDQFASDNNFDTPENVDAEYVTEQSMSALWDLVIAPMQDQLTDEDKTLIAVIGMTFKLVAHKAKCYEDIQKGNHDKNSLN
;
A
#
# COMPACT_ATOMS: atom_id res chain seq x y z
N MET A 1 14.87 19.56 -18.81
CA MET A 1 14.07 19.60 -17.57
C MET A 1 14.73 18.69 -16.56
N ARG A 2 15.25 19.23 -15.44
CA ARG A 2 15.77 18.43 -14.33
C ARG A 2 14.58 18.16 -13.39
N PHE A 3 14.23 16.90 -13.22
CA PHE A 3 13.26 16.49 -12.20
C PHE A 3 13.92 16.69 -10.84
N ASN A 4 13.34 17.57 -10.01
CA ASN A 4 13.83 17.88 -8.68
C ASN A 4 13.41 16.73 -7.75
N THR A 5 14.29 15.74 -7.58
CA THR A 5 14.06 14.54 -6.75
C THR A 5 13.92 14.83 -5.26
N ASP A 6 14.29 16.04 -4.83
CA ASP A 6 14.26 16.45 -3.42
C ASP A 6 12.84 16.75 -2.90
N GLN A 7 11.85 16.86 -3.79
CA GLN A 7 10.48 17.17 -3.41
C GLN A 7 9.68 15.96 -2.87
N PHE A 8 10.21 14.75 -3.00
CA PHE A 8 9.60 13.53 -2.45
C PHE A 8 10.20 13.10 -1.11
N ALA A 9 11.22 13.79 -0.61
CA ALA A 9 11.97 13.39 0.59
C ALA A 9 11.49 14.10 1.89
N SER A 10 10.51 15.00 1.80
CA SER A 10 10.23 16.00 2.84
C SER A 10 8.83 15.90 3.46
N ASP A 11 8.20 14.72 3.52
CA ASP A 11 6.99 14.52 4.35
C ASP A 11 6.89 13.05 4.80
N ASN A 12 7.91 12.58 5.53
CA ASN A 12 7.83 11.30 6.25
C ASN A 12 7.07 11.43 7.59
N ASN A 13 6.48 12.59 7.89
CA ASN A 13 5.57 12.78 9.02
C ASN A 13 4.12 12.72 8.53
N PHE A 14 3.78 11.65 7.82
CA PHE A 14 2.38 11.28 7.65
C PHE A 14 1.95 10.74 9.02
N ASP A 15 1.41 11.61 9.88
CA ASP A 15 0.68 11.22 11.08
C ASP A 15 -0.54 10.42 10.62
N THR A 16 -0.33 9.15 10.32
CA THR A 16 -1.40 8.20 10.10
C THR A 16 -2.26 8.22 11.35
N PRO A 17 -3.59 8.37 11.22
CA PRO A 17 -4.48 8.12 12.35
C PRO A 17 -4.12 6.76 12.96
N GLU A 18 -4.06 6.67 14.30
CA GLU A 18 -3.52 5.54 15.08
C GLU A 18 -4.14 4.16 14.72
N ASN A 19 -5.27 4.21 14.03
CA ASN A 19 -6.14 3.13 13.58
C ASN A 19 -6.07 2.82 12.07
N VAL A 20 -5.15 3.43 11.32
CA VAL A 20 -4.94 3.15 9.90
C VAL A 20 -3.78 2.15 9.75
N ASP A 21 -4.09 0.93 9.31
CA ASP A 21 -3.11 -0.12 9.01
C ASP A 21 -2.82 -0.21 7.49
N ALA A 22 -1.67 -0.79 7.14
CA ALA A 22 -1.23 -0.90 5.75
C ALA A 22 -2.20 -1.68 4.84
N GLU A 23 -2.96 -2.61 5.42
CA GLU A 23 -3.97 -3.39 4.69
C GLU A 23 -5.13 -2.48 4.28
N TYR A 24 -5.68 -1.72 5.23
CA TYR A 24 -6.76 -0.76 4.98
C TYR A 24 -6.37 0.29 3.93
N VAL A 25 -5.18 0.89 4.04
CA VAL A 25 -4.71 1.89 3.05
C VAL A 25 -4.62 1.29 1.65
N THR A 26 -4.10 0.07 1.56
CA THR A 26 -3.96 -0.62 0.27
C THR A 26 -5.30 -0.99 -0.32
N GLU A 27 -6.27 -1.44 0.49
CA GLU A 27 -7.63 -1.72 0.03
C GLU A 27 -8.32 -0.46 -0.52
N GLN A 28 -8.26 0.66 0.20
CA GLN A 28 -8.84 1.91 -0.27
C GLN A 28 -8.19 2.40 -1.57
N SER A 29 -6.86 2.28 -1.66
CA SER A 29 -6.11 2.67 -2.86
C SER A 29 -6.46 1.77 -4.06
N MET A 30 -6.59 0.46 -3.86
CA MET A 30 -6.98 -0.47 -4.91
C MET A 30 -8.42 -0.27 -5.37
N SER A 31 -9.34 0.06 -4.44
CA SER A 31 -10.72 0.41 -4.78
C SER A 31 -10.76 1.66 -5.66
N ALA A 32 -10.03 2.71 -5.28
CA ALA A 32 -9.95 3.93 -6.08
C ALA A 32 -9.31 3.68 -7.47
N LEU A 33 -8.25 2.87 -7.54
CA LEU A 33 -7.62 2.49 -8.80
C LEU A 33 -8.59 1.74 -9.72
N TRP A 34 -9.41 0.85 -9.14
CA TRP A 34 -10.44 0.14 -9.89
C TRP A 34 -11.45 1.12 -10.50
N ASP A 35 -12.04 1.99 -9.68
CA ASP A 35 -13.10 2.90 -10.11
C ASP A 35 -12.61 3.95 -11.11
N LEU A 36 -11.41 4.50 -10.90
CA LEU A 36 -10.89 5.61 -11.69
C LEU A 36 -10.23 5.17 -13.00
N VAL A 37 -9.66 3.97 -13.05
CA VAL A 37 -8.80 3.54 -14.16
C VAL A 37 -9.27 2.23 -14.76
N ILE A 38 -9.40 1.16 -13.96
CA ILE A 38 -9.61 -0.18 -14.53
C ILE A 38 -11.04 -0.31 -15.09
N ALA A 39 -12.05 0.07 -14.32
CA ALA A 39 -13.45 0.02 -14.73
C ALA A 39 -13.74 0.78 -16.04
N PRO A 40 -13.33 2.07 -16.20
CA PRO A 40 -13.58 2.80 -17.45
C PRO A 40 -12.76 2.30 -18.65
N MET A 41 -11.69 1.54 -18.43
CA MET A 41 -10.84 1.01 -19.50
C MET A 41 -11.12 -0.47 -19.82
N GLN A 42 -12.07 -1.13 -19.16
CA GLN A 42 -12.29 -2.58 -19.29
C GLN A 42 -12.40 -3.07 -20.74
N ASP A 43 -13.10 -2.33 -21.59
CA ASP A 43 -13.32 -2.69 -22.99
C ASP A 43 -12.09 -2.51 -23.89
N GLN A 44 -11.08 -1.77 -23.40
CA GLN A 44 -9.83 -1.50 -24.11
C GLN A 44 -8.69 -2.42 -23.64
N LEU A 45 -8.90 -3.16 -22.55
CA LEU A 45 -7.89 -4.06 -21.99
C LEU A 45 -7.91 -5.41 -22.70
N THR A 46 -6.74 -5.82 -23.18
CA THR A 46 -6.55 -7.19 -23.67
C THR A 46 -6.61 -8.19 -22.51
N ASP A 47 -6.76 -9.47 -22.81
CA ASP A 47 -6.77 -10.50 -21.77
C ASP A 47 -5.38 -10.65 -21.09
N GLU A 48 -4.30 -10.33 -21.80
CA GLU A 48 -2.97 -10.22 -21.22
C GLU A 48 -2.89 -9.06 -20.22
N ASP A 49 -3.44 -7.88 -20.56
CA ASP A 49 -3.48 -6.72 -19.65
C ASP A 49 -4.29 -7.04 -18.38
N LYS A 50 -5.44 -7.69 -18.53
CA LYS A 50 -6.27 -8.13 -17.38
C LYS A 50 -5.51 -9.09 -16.48
N THR A 51 -4.76 -10.02 -17.06
CA THR A 51 -3.92 -10.96 -16.32
C THR A 51 -2.81 -10.23 -15.57
N LEU A 52 -2.15 -9.27 -16.21
CA LEU A 52 -1.10 -8.47 -15.59
C LEU A 52 -1.65 -7.63 -14.43
N ILE A 53 -2.81 -6.98 -14.61
CA ILE A 53 -3.49 -6.21 -13.56
C ILE A 53 -3.81 -7.11 -12.36
N ALA A 54 -4.26 -8.34 -12.59
CA ALA A 54 -4.52 -9.29 -11.50
C ALA A 54 -3.23 -9.64 -10.73
N VAL A 55 -2.10 -9.85 -11.43
CA VAL A 55 -0.79 -10.09 -10.81
C VAL A 55 -0.31 -8.89 -9.99
N ILE A 56 -0.51 -7.67 -10.51
CA ILE A 56 -0.19 -6.43 -9.79
C ILE A 56 -1.02 -6.34 -8.50
N GLY A 57 -2.33 -6.58 -8.58
CA GLY A 57 -3.22 -6.58 -7.40
C GLY A 57 -2.81 -7.59 -6.34
N MET A 58 -2.44 -8.82 -6.75
CA MET A 58 -1.92 -9.83 -5.82
C MET A 58 -0.60 -9.40 -5.17
N THR A 59 0.28 -8.74 -5.92
CA THR A 59 1.57 -8.26 -5.41
C THR A 59 1.36 -7.16 -4.37
N PHE A 60 0.46 -6.21 -4.59
CA PHE A 60 0.14 -5.19 -3.60
C PHE A 60 -0.46 -5.80 -2.33
N LYS A 61 -1.34 -6.81 -2.46
CA LYS A 61 -1.87 -7.53 -1.30
C LYS A 61 -0.77 -8.19 -0.46
N LEU A 62 0.23 -8.80 -1.11
CA LEU A 62 1.39 -9.38 -0.43
C LEU A 62 2.22 -8.32 0.31
N VAL A 63 2.43 -7.15 -0.32
CA VAL A 63 3.17 -6.05 0.30
C VAL A 63 2.41 -5.50 1.51
N ALA A 64 1.11 -5.25 1.37
CA ALA A 64 0.25 -4.78 2.45
C ALA A 64 0.23 -5.74 3.64
N HIS A 65 0.11 -7.04 3.37
CA HIS A 65 0.17 -8.06 4.42
C HIS A 65 1.52 -8.06 5.15
N LYS A 66 2.64 -7.94 4.42
CA LYS A 66 3.96 -7.84 5.06
C LYS A 66 4.09 -6.57 5.91
N ALA A 67 3.64 -5.43 5.40
CA ALA A 67 3.66 -4.17 6.11
C ALA A 67 2.83 -4.24 7.40
N LYS A 68 1.62 -4.81 7.34
CA LYS A 68 0.78 -5.08 8.51
C LYS A 68 1.47 -5.97 9.54
N CYS A 69 2.14 -7.05 9.11
CA CYS A 69 2.93 -7.86 10.03
C CYS A 69 4.04 -7.06 10.74
N TYR A 70 4.70 -6.10 10.06
CA TYR A 70 5.67 -5.22 10.71
C TYR A 70 5.02 -4.24 11.69
N GLU A 71 3.85 -3.69 11.34
CA GLU A 71 3.06 -2.84 12.23
C GLU A 71 2.63 -3.60 13.49
N ASP A 72 2.18 -4.85 13.34
CA ASP A 72 1.78 -5.72 14.44
C ASP A 72 2.96 -6.07 15.35
N ILE A 73 4.14 -6.37 14.77
CA ILE A 73 5.37 -6.61 15.54
C ILE A 73 5.81 -5.34 16.29
N GLN A 74 5.72 -4.17 15.66
CA GLN A 74 6.08 -2.89 16.30
C GLN A 74 5.11 -2.50 17.41
N LYS A 75 3.80 -2.71 17.21
CA LYS A 75 2.77 -2.53 18.23
C LYS A 75 2.90 -3.55 19.38
N GLY A 76 3.51 -4.71 19.12
CA GLY A 76 3.68 -5.81 20.07
C GLY A 76 5.03 -5.91 20.81
N ASN A 77 5.99 -4.99 20.62
CA ASN A 77 7.33 -5.13 21.22
C ASN A 77 7.82 -3.93 22.07
N HIS A 78 6.90 -3.22 22.72
CA HIS A 78 7.21 -2.23 23.75
C HIS A 78 6.87 -2.66 25.18
N ASP A 79 6.69 -3.97 25.44
CA ASP A 79 6.56 -4.47 26.80
C ASP A 79 7.26 -5.83 27.00
N LYS A 80 8.25 -5.80 27.90
CA LYS A 80 8.94 -6.92 28.57
C LYS A 80 10.11 -7.59 27.83
N ASN A 81 11.27 -6.92 27.80
CA ASN A 81 12.44 -7.47 28.53
C ASN A 81 13.56 -6.46 28.80
N SER A 82 13.21 -5.22 29.17
CA SER A 82 13.97 -4.50 30.19
C SER A 82 13.50 -5.05 31.54
N LEU A 83 14.43 -5.65 32.31
CA LEU A 83 14.24 -6.23 33.66
C LEU A 83 13.77 -7.69 33.72
N ASN A 84 14.70 -8.62 33.47
CA ASN A 84 15.11 -9.66 34.45
C ASN A 84 16.43 -10.31 34.04
#